data_AF-A0A957KLC7-F1
#
_entry.id   AF-A0A957KLC7-F1
#
_cell.length_a   1.000
_cell.length_b   1.000
_cell.length_c   1.000
_cell.angle_alpha   90.00
_cell.angle_beta   90.00
_cell.angle_gamma   90.00
#
_symmetry.space_group_name_H-M   'P 1'
#
loop_
_entity.id
_entity.type
_entity.pdbx_description
1 polymer ?
#
loop_
_entity_poly.entity_id
_entity_poly.type
_entity_poly.pdbx_seq_one_letter_code
_entity_poly.pdbx_strand_id
1 'polypeptide(L)'
;MAFDECPPPTDYEYVKRSLVRTHAWADRCLAAKNRPDQALFGIVQGGIFEDLRLESASFLLDRPFPGYAVGGLAVGESKWEMHQVLDWLQPVLPADKPRYLMGVGTPEDLVNGVMRGIDIFDCVLPTRLARHNSAFTLGGRLNLRNAQFKRDETSLVADCDCYTCRKFSRAYLHHLVRANEILGH
;
A
#
# COMPACT_ATOMS: atom_id res chain seq x y z
N MET A 1 10.64 4.10 -9.75
CA MET A 1 10.45 4.97 -8.58
C MET A 1 11.70 5.81 -8.39
N ALA A 2 11.58 7.10 -8.09
CA ALA A 2 12.73 7.90 -7.69
C ALA A 2 13.31 7.35 -6.37
N PHE A 3 14.63 7.48 -6.18
CA PHE A 3 15.28 7.08 -4.94
C PHE A 3 15.05 8.17 -3.88
N ASP A 4 14.66 7.78 -2.68
CA ASP A 4 14.25 8.68 -1.60
C ASP A 4 14.77 8.20 -0.23
N GLU A 5 14.60 9.05 0.79
CA GLU A 5 14.77 8.69 2.19
C GLU A 5 13.41 8.65 2.88
N CYS A 6 13.13 7.54 3.59
CA CYS A 6 11.89 7.32 4.34
C CYS A 6 12.12 7.45 5.86
N PRO A 7 12.01 8.65 6.43
CA PRO A 7 12.12 8.87 7.87
C PRO A 7 10.86 8.37 8.63
N PRO A 8 10.95 8.13 9.95
CA PRO A 8 9.77 8.05 10.80
C PRO A 8 8.89 9.30 10.62
N PRO A 9 7.56 9.18 10.56
CA PRO A 9 6.72 10.26 10.05
C PRO A 9 6.42 11.36 11.08
N THR A 10 6.87 11.20 12.32
CA THR A 10 6.47 12.03 13.49
C THR A 10 7.56 13.01 13.98
N ASP A 11 8.79 12.95 13.46
CA ASP A 11 9.86 13.89 13.80
C ASP A 11 9.96 14.97 12.71
N TYR A 12 9.37 16.14 12.96
CA TYR A 12 9.31 17.23 11.98
C TYR A 12 10.69 17.64 11.47
N GLU A 13 11.65 17.84 12.36
CA GLU A 13 12.98 18.32 12.00
C GLU A 13 13.76 17.28 11.20
N TYR A 14 13.62 16.00 11.56
CA TYR A 14 14.23 14.94 10.77
C TYR A 14 13.56 14.80 9.41
N VAL A 15 12.23 14.78 9.35
CA VAL A 15 11.47 14.70 8.10
C VAL A 15 11.84 15.84 7.15
N LYS A 16 11.96 17.08 7.66
CA LYS A 16 12.37 18.24 6.87
C LYS A 16 13.76 18.08 6.27
N ARG A 17 14.74 17.57 7.04
CA ARG A 17 16.09 17.29 6.53
C ARG A 17 16.09 16.17 5.49
N SER A 18 15.31 15.11 5.71
CA SER A 18 15.16 14.01 4.75
C SER A 18 14.48 14.49 3.47
N LEU A 19 13.53 15.43 3.56
CA LEU A 19 12.83 16.01 2.40
C LEU A 19 13.80 16.70 1.43
N VAL A 20 14.68 17.56 1.95
CA VAL A 20 15.71 18.24 1.15
C VAL A 20 16.60 17.24 0.41
N ARG A 21 16.94 16.12 1.06
CA ARG A 21 17.74 15.05 0.45
C ARG A 21 16.97 14.29 -0.63
N THR A 22 15.72 13.93 -0.33
CA THR A 22 14.81 13.25 -1.28
C THR A 22 14.60 14.10 -2.54
N HIS A 23 14.45 15.42 -2.39
CA HIS A 23 14.35 16.35 -3.52
C HIS A 23 15.60 16.36 -4.40
N ALA A 24 16.78 16.48 -3.79
CA ALA A 24 18.05 16.40 -4.51
C ALA A 24 18.24 15.04 -5.22
N TRP A 25 17.76 13.95 -4.61
CA TRP A 25 17.79 12.61 -5.23
C TRP A 25 16.78 12.46 -6.36
N ALA A 26 15.60 13.06 -6.26
CA ALA A 26 14.61 13.06 -7.34
C ALA A 26 15.18 13.69 -8.63
N ASP A 27 15.88 14.83 -8.51
CA ASP A 27 16.56 15.47 -9.64
C ASP A 27 17.67 14.60 -10.24
N ARG A 28 18.46 13.96 -9.39
CA ARG A 28 19.49 13.01 -9.84
C ARG A 28 18.89 11.79 -10.54
N CYS A 29 17.75 11.28 -10.07
CA CYS A 29 17.05 10.18 -10.71
C CYS A 29 16.49 10.58 -12.07
N LEU A 30 15.94 11.78 -12.22
CA LEU A 30 15.50 12.32 -13.51
C LEU A 30 16.67 12.42 -14.49
N ALA A 31 17.80 12.99 -14.06
CA ALA A 31 18.99 13.12 -14.89
C ALA A 31 19.57 11.76 -15.31
N ALA A 32 19.50 10.75 -14.43
CA ALA A 32 19.98 9.39 -14.72
C ALA A 32 19.03 8.58 -15.62
N LYS A 33 17.75 8.96 -15.73
CA LYS A 33 16.74 8.23 -16.49
C LYS A 33 16.86 8.49 -17.99
N ASN A 34 17.65 7.67 -18.68
CA ASN A 34 17.85 7.76 -20.14
C ASN A 34 16.92 6.85 -20.96
N ARG A 35 16.22 5.90 -20.34
CA ARG A 35 15.38 4.92 -21.03
C ARG A 35 13.97 5.45 -21.28
N PRO A 36 13.52 5.63 -22.54
CA PRO A 36 12.19 6.15 -22.86
C PRO A 36 11.07 5.12 -22.64
N ASP A 37 11.41 3.83 -22.59
CA ASP A 37 10.47 2.71 -22.40
C ASP A 37 10.11 2.44 -20.93
N GLN A 38 10.60 3.27 -20.00
CA GLN A 38 10.33 3.15 -18.57
C GLN A 38 9.74 4.44 -18.01
N ALA A 39 8.77 4.31 -17.10
CA ALA A 39 8.26 5.44 -16.32
C ALA A 39 9.10 5.64 -15.05
N LEU A 40 9.29 6.90 -14.64
CA LEU A 40 9.89 7.24 -13.35
C LEU A 40 8.85 8.04 -12.56
N PHE A 41 8.44 7.55 -11.40
CA PHE A 41 7.51 8.27 -10.53
C PHE A 41 8.29 9.09 -9.51
N GLY A 42 7.84 10.32 -9.26
CA GLY A 42 8.28 11.10 -8.10
C GLY A 42 7.62 10.58 -6.82
N ILE A 43 8.25 10.78 -5.66
CA ILE A 43 7.71 10.29 -4.38
C ILE A 43 7.53 11.49 -3.44
N VAL A 44 6.27 11.83 -3.17
CA VAL A 44 5.89 12.84 -2.18
C VAL A 44 6.21 12.29 -0.80
N GLN A 45 7.16 12.94 -0.13
CA GLN A 45 7.53 12.73 1.27
C GLN A 45 7.01 13.89 2.13
N GLY A 46 7.19 13.84 3.45
CA GLY A 46 6.76 14.91 4.37
C GLY A 46 6.12 14.46 5.68
N GLY A 47 6.13 13.15 5.99
CA GLY A 47 5.58 12.62 7.24
C GLY A 47 4.09 12.91 7.39
N ILE A 48 3.65 13.25 8.60
CA ILE A 48 2.27 13.68 8.88
C ILE A 48 2.08 15.21 8.85
N PHE A 49 3.01 15.94 8.23
CA PHE A 49 3.05 17.40 8.28
C PHE A 49 2.58 18.01 6.96
N GLU A 50 1.48 18.77 7.00
CA GLU A 50 0.83 19.36 5.83
C GLU A 50 1.78 20.24 5.02
N ASP A 51 2.47 21.16 5.69
CA ASP A 51 3.41 22.09 5.06
C ASP A 51 4.52 21.35 4.29
N LEU A 52 5.13 20.34 4.89
CA LEU A 52 6.17 19.54 4.25
C LEU A 52 5.63 18.68 3.10
N ARG A 53 4.40 18.17 3.21
CA ARG A 53 3.73 17.42 2.14
C ARG A 53 3.45 18.30 0.93
N LEU A 54 2.95 19.51 1.17
CA LEU A 54 2.65 20.48 0.11
C LEU A 54 3.93 21.03 -0.54
N GLU A 55 4.98 21.30 0.26
CA GLU A 55 6.31 21.64 -0.26
C GLU A 55 6.83 20.54 -1.19
N SER A 56 6.70 19.28 -0.77
CA SER A 56 7.15 18.13 -1.56
C SER A 56 6.38 17.96 -2.85
N ALA A 57 5.05 18.07 -2.79
CA ALA A 57 4.20 18.00 -3.97
C ALA A 57 4.55 19.11 -4.96
N SER A 58 4.64 20.37 -4.50
CA SER A 58 5.01 21.51 -5.35
C SER A 58 6.35 21.29 -6.05
N PHE A 59 7.37 20.88 -5.29
CA PHE A 59 8.69 20.59 -5.86
C PHE A 59 8.62 19.53 -6.97
N LEU A 60 7.89 18.43 -6.76
CA LEU A 60 7.79 17.36 -7.75
C LEU A 60 6.93 17.74 -8.97
N LEU A 61 5.95 18.63 -8.81
CA LEU A 61 5.08 19.08 -9.90
C LEU A 61 5.80 19.97 -10.92
N ASP A 62 6.83 20.70 -10.49
CA ASP A 62 7.71 21.47 -11.38
C ASP A 62 8.60 20.58 -12.28
N ARG A 63 8.51 19.25 -12.13
CA ARG A 63 9.33 18.27 -12.83
C ARG A 63 8.48 17.34 -13.71
N PRO A 64 9.04 16.81 -14.82
CA PRO A 64 8.30 16.04 -15.80
C PRO A 64 8.10 14.57 -15.38
N PHE A 65 7.61 14.32 -14.17
CA PHE A 65 7.25 12.96 -13.74
C PHE A 65 5.91 12.54 -14.39
N PRO A 66 5.83 11.34 -14.99
CA PRO A 66 4.58 10.77 -15.51
C PRO A 66 3.60 10.30 -14.42
N GLY A 67 4.01 10.25 -13.14
CA GLY A 67 3.18 9.80 -12.03
C GLY A 67 3.80 10.16 -10.68
N TYR A 68 2.97 10.17 -9.63
CA TYR A 68 3.38 10.58 -8.29
C TYR A 68 2.98 9.53 -7.27
N ALA A 69 3.94 9.09 -6.46
CA ALA A 69 3.68 8.24 -5.33
C ALA A 69 3.60 9.05 -4.04
N VAL A 70 2.87 8.51 -3.06
CA VAL A 70 2.81 9.01 -1.69
C VAL A 70 3.59 8.02 -0.83
N GLY A 71 4.79 8.44 -0.40
CA GLY A 71 5.70 7.66 0.43
C GLY A 71 5.64 8.07 1.90
N GLY A 72 6.31 7.32 2.77
CA GLY A 72 6.42 7.65 4.20
C GLY A 72 5.09 7.60 4.96
N LEU A 73 4.16 6.75 4.52
CA LEU A 73 2.94 6.36 5.21
C LEU A 73 2.97 4.84 5.44
N ALA A 74 2.06 4.33 6.27
CA ALA A 74 2.03 2.98 6.84
C ALA A 74 3.29 2.59 7.64
N VAL A 75 3.92 3.57 8.29
CA VAL A 75 5.22 3.42 8.97
C VAL A 75 5.21 3.88 10.43
N GLY A 76 4.04 4.22 10.98
CA GLY A 76 3.87 4.49 12.41
C GLY A 76 2.78 5.51 12.73
N GLU A 77 2.20 6.12 11.71
CA GLU A 77 1.06 7.03 11.84
C GLU A 77 -0.26 6.29 12.08
N SER A 78 -1.24 7.02 12.62
CA SER A 78 -2.62 6.56 12.75
C SER A 78 -3.34 6.60 11.40
N LYS A 79 -4.43 5.83 11.29
CA LYS A 79 -5.29 5.86 10.09
C LYS A 79 -5.85 7.24 9.79
N TRP A 80 -6.17 8.01 10.83
CA TRP A 80 -6.66 9.36 10.66
C TRP A 80 -5.58 10.29 10.07
N GLU A 81 -4.35 10.25 10.57
CA GLU A 81 -3.23 11.03 10.02
C GLU A 81 -2.93 10.63 8.56
N MET A 82 -2.94 9.34 8.24
CA MET A 82 -2.81 8.86 6.85
C MET A 82 -3.90 9.46 5.96
N HIS A 83 -5.17 9.43 6.40
CA HIS A 83 -6.28 10.00 5.66
C HIS A 83 -6.14 11.51 5.46
N GLN A 84 -5.72 12.25 6.49
CA GLN A 84 -5.47 13.69 6.37
C GLN A 84 -4.40 14.02 5.33
N VAL A 85 -3.28 13.28 5.33
CA VAL A 85 -2.23 13.46 4.33
C VAL A 85 -2.78 13.26 2.92
N LEU A 86 -3.63 12.26 2.72
CA LEU A 86 -4.27 12.01 1.43
C LEU A 86 -5.27 13.13 1.07
N ASP A 87 -6.03 13.64 2.03
CA ASP A 87 -6.97 14.75 1.83
C ASP A 87 -6.24 16.05 1.41
N TRP A 88 -5.07 16.33 1.98
CA TRP A 88 -4.25 17.49 1.58
C TRP A 88 -3.67 17.35 0.17
N LEU A 89 -3.27 16.13 -0.22
CA LEU A 89 -2.64 15.87 -1.51
C LEU A 89 -3.64 15.72 -2.67
N GLN A 90 -4.87 15.26 -2.39
CA GLN A 90 -5.90 15.03 -3.40
C GLN A 90 -6.17 16.24 -4.33
N PRO A 91 -6.35 17.48 -3.84
CA PRO A 91 -6.58 18.65 -4.70
C PRO A 91 -5.30 19.19 -5.35
N VAL A 92 -4.12 18.78 -4.89
CA VAL A 92 -2.82 19.31 -5.33
C VAL A 92 -2.19 18.44 -6.42
N LEU A 93 -2.27 17.12 -6.26
CA LEU A 93 -1.74 16.20 -7.25
C LEU A 93 -2.62 16.20 -8.51
N PRO A 94 -2.04 16.15 -9.71
CA PRO A 94 -2.78 16.15 -10.97
C PRO A 94 -3.73 14.95 -11.06
N ALA A 95 -4.93 15.18 -11.58
CA ALA A 95 -5.91 14.13 -11.82
C ALA A 95 -5.65 13.35 -13.12
N ASP A 96 -4.86 13.92 -14.04
CA ASP A 96 -4.46 13.31 -15.31
C ASP A 96 -3.20 12.44 -15.22
N LYS A 97 -2.66 12.24 -14.01
CA LYS A 97 -1.49 11.40 -13.76
C LYS A 97 -1.75 10.43 -12.61
N PRO A 98 -1.25 9.18 -12.70
CA PRO A 98 -1.47 8.16 -11.69
C PRO A 98 -0.87 8.54 -10.34
N ARG A 99 -1.64 8.25 -9.29
CA ARG A 99 -1.29 8.46 -7.88
C ARG A 99 -1.12 7.11 -7.19
N TYR A 100 0.06 6.87 -6.62
CA TYR A 100 0.44 5.58 -6.05
C TYR A 100 0.65 5.67 -4.54
N LEU A 101 -0.20 5.03 -3.73
CA LEU A 101 0.00 4.93 -2.29
C LEU A 101 0.81 3.68 -1.95
N MET A 102 2.04 3.88 -1.46
CA MET A 102 3.00 2.80 -1.27
C MET A 102 2.77 2.06 0.06
N GLY A 103 2.80 0.72 0.02
CA GLY A 103 2.81 -0.12 1.23
C GLY A 103 1.47 -0.27 1.95
N VAL A 104 0.37 0.22 1.38
CA VAL A 104 -0.97 0.19 1.96
C VAL A 104 -1.82 -0.90 1.30
N GLY A 105 -2.53 -1.70 2.09
CA GLY A 105 -3.34 -2.77 1.50
C GLY A 105 -4.32 -3.51 2.38
N THR A 106 -4.78 -2.94 3.51
CA THR A 106 -6.02 -3.47 4.10
C THR A 106 -7.20 -3.08 3.18
N PRO A 107 -8.25 -3.92 3.06
CA PRO A 107 -9.39 -3.58 2.19
C PRO A 107 -10.02 -2.22 2.50
N GLU A 108 -10.12 -1.85 3.78
CA GLU A 108 -10.62 -0.54 4.20
C GLU A 108 -9.72 0.61 3.74
N ASP A 109 -8.40 0.45 3.82
CA ASP A 109 -7.47 1.48 3.35
C ASP A 109 -7.52 1.65 1.83
N LEU A 110 -7.71 0.56 1.08
CA LEU A 110 -7.86 0.61 -0.38
C LEU A 110 -9.07 1.47 -0.75
N VAL A 111 -10.22 1.23 -0.11
CA VAL A 111 -11.44 2.03 -0.34
C VAL A 111 -11.22 3.49 0.04
N ASN A 112 -10.63 3.75 1.21
CA ASN A 112 -10.36 5.11 1.68
C ASN A 112 -9.36 5.86 0.79
N GLY A 113 -8.35 5.16 0.25
CA GLY A 113 -7.39 5.73 -0.68
C GLY A 113 -8.02 6.05 -2.02
N VAL A 114 -8.85 5.15 -2.58
CA VAL A 114 -9.57 5.38 -3.84
C VAL A 114 -10.52 6.58 -3.71
N MET A 115 -11.25 6.70 -2.60
CA MET A 115 -12.10 7.86 -2.33
C MET A 115 -11.32 9.19 -2.30
N ARG A 116 -10.02 9.14 -2.03
CA ARG A 116 -9.09 10.29 -2.02
C ARG A 116 -8.25 10.39 -3.29
N GLY A 117 -8.63 9.65 -4.33
CA GLY A 117 -8.03 9.72 -5.65
C GLY A 117 -6.69 9.03 -5.78
N ILE A 118 -6.42 7.95 -5.03
CA ILE A 118 -5.30 7.05 -5.26
C ILE A 118 -5.70 5.98 -6.29
N ASP A 119 -4.79 5.71 -7.23
CA ASP A 119 -5.00 4.78 -8.36
C ASP A 119 -4.25 3.45 -8.21
N ILE A 120 -3.08 3.48 -7.57
CA ILE A 120 -2.18 2.32 -7.44
C ILE A 120 -1.90 2.05 -5.97
N PHE A 121 -1.85 0.77 -5.61
CA PHE A 121 -1.53 0.29 -4.28
C PHE A 121 -0.63 -0.94 -4.36
N ASP A 122 0.18 -1.17 -3.34
CA ASP A 122 0.91 -2.41 -3.13
C ASP A 122 0.95 -2.75 -1.64
N CYS A 123 0.87 -4.05 -1.33
CA CYS A 123 1.08 -4.49 0.04
C CYS A 123 1.38 -5.99 0.10
N VAL A 124 2.24 -6.38 1.03
CA VAL A 124 2.50 -7.79 1.35
C VAL A 124 1.39 -8.44 2.17
N LEU A 125 0.40 -7.66 2.64
CA LEU A 125 -0.61 -8.11 3.60
C LEU A 125 -1.34 -9.39 3.16
N PRO A 126 -1.83 -9.54 1.91
CA PRO A 126 -2.54 -10.76 1.51
C PRO A 126 -1.68 -12.01 1.62
N THR A 127 -0.44 -11.96 1.10
CA THR A 127 0.47 -13.11 1.13
C THR A 127 0.97 -13.42 2.55
N ARG A 128 1.19 -12.38 3.37
CA ARG A 128 1.58 -12.54 4.77
C ARG A 128 0.45 -13.17 5.59
N LEU A 129 -0.79 -12.76 5.38
CA LEU A 129 -1.94 -13.33 6.10
C LEU A 129 -2.19 -14.80 5.72
N ALA A 130 -2.04 -15.16 4.44
CA ALA A 130 -2.13 -16.55 4.00
C ALA A 130 -1.14 -17.45 4.77
N ARG A 131 0.15 -17.05 4.84
CA ARG A 131 1.18 -17.74 5.64
C ARG A 131 0.92 -17.72 7.15
N HIS A 132 0.11 -16.78 7.63
CA HIS A 132 -0.40 -16.74 9.01
C HIS A 132 -1.81 -17.33 9.11
N ASN A 133 -2.13 -18.30 8.24
CA ASN A 133 -3.29 -19.18 8.33
C ASN A 133 -4.63 -18.42 8.28
N SER A 134 -4.65 -17.29 7.60
CA SER A 134 -5.80 -16.41 7.55
C SER A 134 -6.23 -16.15 6.11
N ALA A 135 -7.54 -15.99 5.92
CA ALA A 135 -8.13 -15.66 4.63
C ALA A 135 -8.99 -14.40 4.75
N PHE A 136 -8.96 -13.56 3.72
CA PHE A 136 -9.89 -12.44 3.60
C PHE A 136 -11.27 -12.91 3.16
N THR A 137 -12.30 -12.25 3.67
CA THR A 137 -13.69 -12.38 3.26
C THR A 137 -14.32 -10.99 3.20
N LEU A 138 -15.52 -10.88 2.63
CA LEU A 138 -16.29 -9.63 2.64
C LEU A 138 -16.59 -9.14 4.08
N GLY A 139 -16.72 -10.06 5.04
CA GLY A 139 -16.99 -9.75 6.45
C GLY A 139 -15.73 -9.64 7.34
N GLY A 140 -14.54 -9.57 6.75
CA GLY A 140 -13.27 -9.42 7.48
C GLY A 140 -12.30 -10.57 7.23
N ARG A 141 -11.89 -11.27 8.29
CA ARG A 141 -10.82 -12.27 8.23
C ARG A 141 -11.22 -13.58 8.91
N LEU A 142 -11.02 -14.70 8.23
CA LEU A 142 -11.11 -16.03 8.83
C LEU A 142 -9.74 -16.45 9.37
N ASN A 143 -9.73 -17.08 10.54
CA ASN A 143 -8.59 -17.83 11.05
C ASN A 143 -8.82 -19.32 10.78
N LEU A 144 -8.13 -19.88 9.78
CA LEU A 144 -8.32 -21.25 9.34
C LEU A 144 -7.87 -22.29 10.37
N ARG A 145 -7.20 -21.89 11.47
CA ARG A 145 -6.89 -22.80 12.59
C ARG A 145 -8.09 -23.05 13.52
N ASN A 146 -9.17 -22.28 13.41
CA ASN A 146 -10.33 -22.42 14.28
C ASN A 146 -10.99 -23.80 14.10
N ALA A 147 -11.29 -24.48 15.21
CA ALA A 147 -11.88 -25.81 15.23
C ALA A 147 -13.26 -25.89 14.56
N GLN A 148 -14.00 -24.77 14.47
CA GLN A 148 -15.28 -24.72 13.76
C GLN A 148 -15.17 -25.17 12.30
N PHE A 149 -13.99 -25.00 11.67
CA PHE A 149 -13.78 -25.36 10.27
C PHE A 149 -13.43 -26.84 10.06
N LYS A 150 -13.23 -27.64 11.12
CA LYS A 150 -12.75 -29.03 11.02
C LYS A 150 -13.62 -29.93 10.12
N ARG A 151 -14.91 -29.65 10.03
CA ARG A 151 -15.89 -30.40 9.22
C ARG A 151 -16.74 -29.47 8.33
N ASP A 152 -16.27 -28.25 8.10
CA ASP A 152 -16.96 -27.30 7.24
C ASP A 152 -16.63 -27.60 5.77
N GLU A 153 -17.53 -28.31 5.09
CA GLU A 153 -17.37 -28.70 3.68
C GLU A 153 -17.67 -27.56 2.69
N THR A 154 -18.07 -26.39 3.19
CA THR A 154 -18.31 -25.22 2.33
C THR A 154 -17.01 -24.64 1.78
N SER A 155 -17.12 -23.91 0.66
CA SER A 155 -16.03 -23.13 0.09
C SER A 155 -15.50 -22.09 1.09
N LEU A 156 -14.23 -21.68 0.94
CA LEU A 156 -13.61 -20.66 1.78
C LEU A 156 -14.47 -19.38 1.87
N VAL A 157 -14.94 -18.88 0.72
CA VAL A 157 -15.89 -17.75 0.58
C VAL A 157 -16.94 -18.15 -0.45
N ALA A 158 -18.24 -18.04 -0.10
CA ALA A 158 -19.35 -18.56 -0.90
C ALA A 158 -19.41 -18.00 -2.33
N ASP A 159 -19.24 -16.68 -2.49
CA ASP A 159 -19.38 -16.01 -3.78
C ASP A 159 -18.04 -15.72 -4.47
N CYS A 160 -16.97 -16.41 -4.07
CA CYS A 160 -15.64 -16.22 -4.65
C CYS A 160 -15.35 -17.29 -5.71
N ASP A 161 -15.04 -16.83 -6.93
CA ASP A 161 -14.79 -17.67 -8.09
C ASP A 161 -13.30 -18.04 -8.28
N CYS A 162 -12.44 -17.74 -7.29
CA CYS A 162 -11.01 -18.05 -7.37
C CYS A 162 -10.77 -19.58 -7.42
N TYR A 163 -9.58 -19.98 -7.84
CA TYR A 163 -9.19 -21.39 -7.91
C TYR A 163 -9.44 -22.13 -6.59
N THR A 164 -9.05 -21.53 -5.47
CA THR A 164 -9.17 -22.15 -4.14
C THR A 164 -10.62 -22.38 -3.72
N CYS A 165 -11.47 -21.35 -3.82
CA CYS A 165 -12.88 -21.45 -3.41
C CYS A 165 -13.69 -22.45 -4.24
N ARG A 166 -13.32 -22.66 -5.52
CA ARG A 166 -13.97 -23.62 -6.41
C ARG A 166 -13.51 -25.07 -6.24
N LYS A 167 -12.38 -25.31 -5.55
CA LYS A 167 -11.73 -26.64 -5.51
C LYS A 167 -11.56 -27.19 -4.10
N PHE A 168 -11.50 -26.35 -3.07
CA PHE A 168 -11.18 -26.79 -1.71
C PHE A 168 -12.21 -26.27 -0.71
N SER A 169 -12.57 -27.14 0.23
CA SER A 169 -13.41 -26.79 1.37
C SER A 169 -12.61 -26.14 2.50
N ARG A 170 -13.30 -25.44 3.39
CA ARG A 170 -12.71 -24.92 4.64
C ARG A 170 -12.12 -26.05 5.50
N ALA A 171 -12.75 -27.23 5.54
CA ALA A 171 -12.24 -28.40 6.24
C ALA A 171 -10.89 -28.87 5.69
N TYR A 172 -10.74 -28.93 4.37
CA TYR A 172 -9.48 -29.32 3.75
C TYR A 172 -8.38 -28.29 4.00
N LEU A 173 -8.69 -27.00 3.82
CA LEU A 173 -7.76 -25.91 4.10
C LEU A 173 -7.36 -25.86 5.58
N HIS A 174 -8.31 -26.06 6.50
CA HIS A 174 -8.06 -26.20 7.93
C HIS A 174 -7.08 -27.33 8.22
N HIS A 175 -7.28 -28.50 7.60
CA HIS A 175 -6.38 -29.63 7.74
C HIS A 175 -4.96 -29.29 7.29
N LEU A 176 -4.78 -28.74 6.08
CA LEU A 176 -3.45 -28.34 5.56
C LEU A 176 -2.74 -27.34 6.48
N VAL A 177 -3.46 -26.30 6.92
CA VAL A 177 -2.99 -25.29 7.87
C VAL A 177 -2.57 -25.88 9.22
N ARG A 178 -3.32 -26.87 9.72
CA ARG A 178 -3.01 -27.55 10.99
C ARG A 178 -1.83 -28.51 10.85
N ALA A 179 -1.68 -29.14 9.70
CA ALA A 179 -0.57 -30.02 9.35
C ALA A 179 0.71 -29.26 8.95
N ASN A 180 0.60 -27.94 8.73
CA ASN A 180 1.69 -27.07 8.26
C ASN A 180 2.23 -27.48 6.88
N GLU A 181 1.33 -27.91 6.00
CA GLU A 181 1.63 -28.30 4.62
C GLU A 181 1.82 -27.08 3.72
N ILE A 182 2.80 -27.14 2.80
CA ILE A 182 3.10 -26.04 1.86
C ILE A 182 1.88 -25.64 1.03
N LEU A 183 1.04 -26.63 0.64
CA LEU A 183 -0.17 -26.40 -0.13
C LEU A 183 -1.20 -25.50 0.58
N GLY A 184 -1.11 -25.38 1.91
CA GLY A 184 -2.00 -24.52 2.70
C GLY A 184 -1.61 -23.04 2.73
N HIS A 185 -0.44 -22.67 2.17
CA HIS A 185 0.17 -21.33 2.28
C HIS A 185 0.15 -20.55 0.96
#